data_AF-A0A7S1SP92-F1
#
_entry.id   AF-A0A7S1SP92-F1
#
_cell.length_a   1.000
_cell.length_b   1.000
_cell.length_c   1.000
_cell.angle_alpha   90.00
_cell.angle_beta   90.00
_cell.angle_gamma   90.00
#
_symmetry.space_group_name_H-M   'P 1'
#
loop_
_entity.id
_entity.type
_entity.pdbx_description
1 polymer ?
#
loop_
_entity_poly.entity_id
_entity_poly.type
_entity_poly.pdbx_seq_one_letter_code
_entity_poly.pdbx_strand_id
1 'polypeptide(L)'
;TGAIHSLLASDAENAATLFRHCHHFWSVPLQLAVGLGLIFHLAGLTALCSAFLMLTLLVWVGYFLQSSVKRATTDLLRFREQRMALITEVIRNIPHIKVLALEDIFLRYIRLPRQAEMWHLGVQQYFCAGSMFIRNAGSMTLAALTFGLYSLQGGPMRAE
;
A
#
# COMPACT_ATOMS: atom_id res chain seq x y z
N THR A 1 13.12 30.65 -13.60
CA THR A 1 12.07 29.98 -14.40
C THR A 1 11.87 28.52 -13.97
N GLY A 2 12.92 27.71 -13.78
CA GLY A 2 12.79 26.30 -13.39
C GLY A 2 12.05 25.98 -12.08
N ALA A 3 12.23 26.79 -11.02
CA ALA A 3 11.54 26.56 -9.74
C ALA A 3 10.00 26.72 -9.85
N ILE A 4 9.54 27.71 -10.62
CA ILE A 4 8.10 27.94 -10.86
C ILE A 4 7.51 26.79 -11.67
N HIS A 5 8.25 26.28 -12.66
CA HIS A 5 7.82 25.07 -13.41
C HIS A 5 7.76 23.82 -12.53
N SER A 6 8.71 23.63 -11.61
CA SER A 6 8.69 22.50 -10.68
C SER A 6 7.51 22.57 -9.71
N LEU A 7 7.19 23.75 -9.19
CA LEU A 7 6.03 23.96 -8.32
C LEU A 7 4.73 23.71 -9.09
N LEU A 8 4.59 24.30 -10.28
CA LEU A 8 3.44 24.10 -11.14
C LEU A 8 3.25 22.62 -11.52
N ALA A 9 4.34 21.90 -11.80
CA ALA A 9 4.30 20.47 -12.08
C ALA A 9 3.85 19.66 -10.87
N SER A 10 4.34 20.00 -9.66
CA SER A 10 3.89 19.36 -8.41
C SER A 10 2.41 19.62 -8.12
N ASP A 11 1.93 20.84 -8.35
CA ASP A 11 0.53 21.21 -8.14
C ASP A 11 -0.39 20.48 -9.14
N ALA A 12 0.03 20.36 -10.40
CA ALA A 12 -0.68 19.60 -11.41
C ALA A 12 -0.79 18.11 -11.04
N GLU A 13 0.28 17.49 -10.53
CA GLU A 13 0.25 16.10 -10.07
C GLU A 13 -0.69 15.94 -8.87
N ASN A 14 -0.63 16.86 -7.89
CA ASN A 14 -1.53 16.84 -6.74
C ASN A 14 -3.00 16.95 -7.19
N ALA A 15 -3.32 17.86 -8.11
CA ALA A 15 -4.67 17.97 -8.66
C ALA A 15 -5.10 16.66 -9.37
N ALA A 16 -4.24 16.08 -10.19
CA ALA A 16 -4.52 14.81 -10.86
C ALA A 16 -4.78 13.66 -9.87
N THR A 17 -4.01 13.59 -8.79
CA THR A 17 -4.26 12.59 -7.74
C THR A 17 -5.60 12.82 -7.05
N LEU A 18 -6.00 14.06 -6.75
CA LEU A 18 -7.31 14.36 -6.14
C LEU A 18 -8.47 13.88 -7.02
N PHE A 19 -8.42 14.17 -8.32
CA PHE A 19 -9.43 13.67 -9.26
C PHE A 19 -9.50 12.14 -9.28
N ARG A 20 -8.35 11.47 -9.23
CA ARG A 20 -8.29 10.00 -9.15
C ARG A 20 -8.97 9.46 -7.89
N HIS A 21 -8.74 10.10 -6.74
CA HIS A 21 -9.39 9.71 -5.48
C HIS A 21 -10.91 9.96 -5.54
N CYS A 22 -11.34 11.10 -6.07
CA CYS A 22 -12.76 11.41 -6.25
C CYS A 22 -13.44 10.37 -7.16
N HIS A 23 -12.81 10.04 -8.29
CA HIS A 23 -13.31 9.02 -9.20
C HIS A 23 -13.44 7.66 -8.51
N HIS A 24 -12.42 7.25 -7.76
CA HIS A 24 -12.42 6.00 -7.03
C HIS A 24 -13.54 5.94 -5.97
N PHE A 25 -13.80 7.05 -5.29
CA PHE A 25 -14.79 7.13 -4.20
C PHE A 25 -16.21 6.74 -4.66
N TRP A 26 -16.65 7.19 -5.83
CA TRP A 26 -17.98 6.81 -6.36
C TRP A 26 -17.95 5.55 -7.23
N SER A 27 -16.82 5.24 -7.86
CA SER A 27 -16.66 4.03 -8.67
C SER A 27 -16.74 2.75 -7.85
N VAL A 28 -16.18 2.74 -6.62
CA VAL A 28 -16.16 1.53 -5.77
C VAL A 28 -17.57 1.08 -5.34
N PRO A 29 -18.46 1.96 -4.84
CA PRO A 29 -19.84 1.60 -4.54
C PRO A 29 -20.61 1.06 -5.74
N LEU A 30 -20.45 1.71 -6.90
CA LEU A 30 -21.08 1.27 -8.15
C LEU A 30 -20.61 -0.14 -8.54
N GLN A 31 -19.30 -0.37 -8.49
CA GLN A 31 -18.70 -1.67 -8.80
C GLN A 31 -19.20 -2.77 -7.85
N LEU A 32 -19.34 -2.47 -6.55
CA LEU A 32 -19.88 -3.40 -5.56
C LEU A 32 -21.36 -3.75 -5.85
N ALA A 33 -22.18 -2.74 -6.15
CA ALA A 33 -23.60 -2.93 -6.44
C ALA A 33 -23.81 -3.80 -7.68
N VAL A 34 -23.09 -3.52 -8.77
CA VAL A 34 -23.14 -4.31 -10.01
C VAL A 34 -22.64 -5.73 -9.78
N GLY A 35 -21.53 -5.89 -9.05
CA GLY A 35 -20.95 -7.20 -8.74
C GLY A 35 -21.90 -8.09 -7.92
N LEU A 36 -22.50 -7.55 -6.87
CA LEU A 36 -23.48 -8.26 -6.06
C LEU A 36 -24.75 -8.59 -6.86
N GLY A 37 -25.24 -7.67 -7.69
CA GLY A 37 -26.38 -7.91 -8.57
C GLY A 37 -26.15 -9.06 -9.55
N LEU A 38 -24.96 -9.12 -10.17
CA LEU A 38 -24.59 -10.23 -11.06
C LEU A 38 -24.50 -11.56 -10.32
N ILE A 39 -23.87 -11.59 -9.15
CA ILE A 39 -23.72 -12.81 -8.34
C ILE A 39 -25.11 -13.35 -7.93
N PHE A 40 -26.01 -12.45 -7.54
CA PHE A 40 -27.38 -12.83 -7.22
C PHE A 40 -28.11 -13.45 -8.42
N HIS A 41 -27.94 -12.87 -9.61
CA HIS A 41 -28.60 -13.34 -10.82
C HIS A 41 -28.06 -14.69 -11.30
N LEU A 42 -26.74 -14.91 -11.26
CA LEU A 42 -26.10 -16.11 -11.78
C LEU A 42 -26.20 -17.32 -10.84
N ALA A 43 -25.98 -17.11 -9.55
CA ALA A 43 -25.75 -18.21 -8.60
C ALA A 43 -26.65 -18.13 -7.35
N GLY A 44 -27.59 -17.19 -7.31
CA GLY A 44 -28.59 -17.08 -6.27
C GLY A 44 -28.04 -16.67 -4.89
N LEU A 45 -28.80 -17.00 -3.85
CA LEU A 45 -28.56 -16.50 -2.49
C LEU A 45 -27.25 -17.04 -1.86
N THR A 46 -26.79 -18.20 -2.30
CA THR A 46 -25.70 -18.94 -1.65
C THR A 46 -24.34 -18.38 -2.07
N ALA A 47 -24.21 -17.93 -3.31
CA ALA A 47 -23.06 -17.17 -3.79
C ALA A 47 -23.01 -15.74 -3.23
N LEU A 48 -24.15 -15.13 -2.91
CA LEU A 48 -24.16 -13.85 -2.19
C LEU A 48 -23.56 -14.00 -0.78
N CYS A 49 -23.93 -15.06 -0.06
CA CYS A 49 -23.41 -15.33 1.27
C CYS A 49 -21.89 -15.57 1.25
N SER A 50 -21.39 -16.34 0.27
CA SER A 50 -19.95 -16.58 0.10
C SER A 50 -19.18 -15.30 -0.23
N ALA A 51 -19.71 -14.48 -1.15
CA ALA A 51 -19.12 -13.21 -1.53
C ALA A 51 -19.07 -12.22 -0.37
N PHE A 52 -20.13 -12.13 0.43
CA PHE A 52 -20.18 -11.25 1.59
C PHE A 52 -19.18 -11.67 2.69
N LEU A 53 -19.13 -12.96 3.02
CA LEU A 53 -18.17 -13.51 3.98
C LEU A 53 -16.72 -13.25 3.53
N MET A 54 -16.44 -13.50 2.25
CA MET A 54 -15.13 -13.30 1.66
C MET A 54 -14.72 -11.82 1.64
N LEU A 55 -15.64 -10.93 1.22
CA LEU A 55 -15.40 -9.49 1.16
C LEU A 55 -15.11 -8.92 2.55
N THR A 56 -15.90 -9.28 3.56
CA THR A 56 -15.70 -8.81 4.93
C THR A 56 -14.34 -9.26 5.49
N LEU A 57 -13.94 -10.51 5.24
CA LEU A 57 -12.62 -11.02 5.61
C LEU A 57 -11.49 -10.26 4.90
N LEU A 58 -11.59 -10.08 3.58
CA LEU A 58 -10.56 -9.38 2.79
C LEU A 58 -10.38 -7.92 3.22
N VAL A 59 -11.49 -7.22 3.51
CA VAL A 59 -11.45 -5.84 3.99
C VAL A 59 -10.75 -5.76 5.34
N TRP A 60 -11.07 -6.68 6.27
CA TRP A 60 -10.43 -6.73 7.59
C TRP A 60 -8.92 -6.97 7.51
N VAL A 61 -8.52 -8.01 6.77
CA VAL A 61 -7.09 -8.34 6.57
C VAL A 61 -6.37 -7.20 5.85
N GLY A 62 -6.99 -6.64 4.81
CA GLY A 62 -6.44 -5.50 4.07
C GLY A 62 -6.22 -4.28 4.96
N TYR A 63 -7.19 -3.94 5.82
CA TYR A 63 -7.07 -2.83 6.76
C TYR A 63 -5.89 -3.02 7.72
N PHE A 64 -5.73 -4.22 8.30
CA PHE A 64 -4.63 -4.52 9.21
C PHE A 64 -3.26 -4.36 8.53
N LEU A 65 -3.11 -4.91 7.32
CA LEU A 65 -1.88 -4.79 6.53
C LEU A 65 -1.57 -3.33 6.20
N GLN A 66 -2.57 -2.58 5.75
CA GLN A 66 -2.41 -1.16 5.41
C GLN A 66 -2.04 -0.32 6.64
N SER A 67 -2.62 -0.61 7.81
CA SER A 67 -2.23 0.02 9.07
C SER A 67 -0.76 -0.25 9.41
N SER A 68 -0.28 -1.48 9.21
CA SER A 68 1.12 -1.84 9.43
C SER A 68 2.06 -1.15 8.44
N VAL A 69 1.69 -1.05 7.17
CA VAL A 69 2.43 -0.27 6.16
C VAL A 69 2.53 1.19 6.58
N LYS A 70 1.43 1.81 7.03
CA LYS A 70 1.41 3.21 7.49
C LYS A 70 2.35 3.43 8.68
N ARG A 71 2.35 2.52 9.67
CA ARG A 71 3.28 2.57 10.82
C ARG A 71 4.73 2.49 10.35
N ALA A 72 5.08 1.49 9.55
CA ALA A 72 6.44 1.33 9.02
C ALA A 72 6.89 2.55 8.18
N THR A 73 5.97 3.13 7.40
CA THR A 73 6.24 4.34 6.60
C THR A 73 6.50 5.55 7.50
N THR A 74 5.77 5.67 8.61
CA THR A 74 5.96 6.77 9.57
C THR A 74 7.34 6.68 10.24
N ASP A 75 7.75 5.47 10.66
CA ASP A 75 9.08 5.25 11.23
C ASP A 75 10.18 5.48 10.19
N LEU A 76 9.99 5.01 8.95
CA LEU A 76 10.91 5.26 7.84
C LEU A 76 11.14 6.76 7.62
N LEU A 77 10.06 7.55 7.58
CA LEU A 77 10.13 9.00 7.38
C LEU A 77 10.89 9.67 8.51
N ARG A 78 10.68 9.25 9.77
CA ARG A 78 11.43 9.76 10.93
C ARG A 78 12.94 9.56 10.78
N PHE A 79 13.40 8.36 10.43
CA PHE A 79 14.83 8.10 10.25
C PHE A 79 15.40 8.80 9.01
N ARG A 80 14.61 8.92 7.95
CA ARG A 80 14.97 9.68 6.76
C ARG A 80 15.18 11.16 7.07
N GLU A 81 14.30 11.78 7.86
CA GLU A 81 14.45 13.17 8.32
C GLU A 81 15.71 13.35 9.16
N GLN A 82 15.96 12.47 10.14
CA GLN A 82 17.18 12.48 10.94
C GLN A 82 18.45 12.39 10.08
N ARG A 83 18.48 11.48 9.11
CA ARG A 83 19.60 11.34 8.17
C ARG A 83 19.79 12.62 7.35
N MET A 84 18.72 13.22 6.86
CA MET A 84 18.78 14.46 6.08
C MET A 84 19.25 15.66 6.90
N ALA A 85 18.86 15.74 8.18
CA ALA A 85 19.37 16.77 9.10
C ALA A 85 20.89 16.64 9.27
N LEU A 86 21.40 15.43 9.55
CA LEU A 86 22.84 15.19 9.68
C LEU A 86 23.61 15.52 8.40
N ILE A 87 23.09 15.11 7.24
CA ILE A 87 23.71 15.43 5.95
C ILE A 87 23.75 16.95 5.72
N THR A 88 22.69 17.66 6.11
CA THR A 88 22.62 19.12 6.01
C THR A 88 23.68 19.80 6.90
N GLU A 89 23.86 19.32 8.14
CA GLU A 89 24.89 19.81 9.06
C GLU A 89 26.31 19.57 8.53
N VAL A 90 26.56 18.39 7.96
CA VAL A 90 27.85 18.03 7.35
C VAL A 90 28.16 18.92 6.16
N ILE A 91 27.19 19.13 5.26
CA ILE A 91 27.37 20.01 4.10
C ILE A 91 27.68 21.44 4.55
N ARG A 92 26.98 21.93 5.58
CA ARG A 92 27.17 23.28 6.12
C ARG A 92 28.56 23.49 6.75
N ASN A 93 29.14 22.46 7.37
CA ASN A 93 30.42 22.55 8.10
C ASN A 93 31.58 21.81 7.40
N ILE A 94 31.45 21.50 6.11
CA ILE A 94 32.41 20.63 5.41
C ILE A 94 33.89 21.09 5.45
N PRO A 95 34.24 22.39 5.43
CA PRO A 95 35.64 22.80 5.51
C PRO A 95 36.27 22.43 6.86
N HIS A 96 35.54 22.64 7.97
CA HIS A 96 36.00 22.29 9.30
C HIS A 96 36.21 20.79 9.47
N ILE A 97 35.29 19.98 8.94
CA ILE A 97 35.37 18.51 8.99
C ILE A 97 36.63 18.00 8.29
N LYS A 98 36.96 18.57 7.12
CA LYS A 98 38.16 18.18 6.35
C LYS A 98 39.46 18.60 7.03
N VAL A 99 39.53 19.82 7.56
CA VAL A 99 40.73 20.31 8.26
C VAL A 99 41.05 19.46 9.50
N LEU A 100 40.03 18.89 10.14
CA LEU A 100 40.17 18.05 11.33
C LEU A 100 40.24 16.54 11.02
N ALA A 101 40.16 16.13 9.76
CA ALA A 101 40.08 14.72 9.34
C ALA A 101 39.00 13.91 10.08
N LEU A 102 37.85 14.53 10.40
CA LEU A 102 36.74 13.91 11.16
C LEU A 102 35.73 13.15 10.28
N GLU A 103 36.03 12.95 9.01
CA GLU A 103 35.12 12.41 8.01
C GLU A 103 34.56 11.02 8.38
N ASP A 104 35.41 10.12 8.86
CA ASP A 104 34.99 8.77 9.28
C ASP A 104 33.98 8.80 10.43
N ILE A 105 34.13 9.76 11.35
CA ILE A 105 33.24 9.92 12.50
C ILE A 105 31.86 10.38 12.02
N PHE A 106 31.79 11.40 11.16
CA PHE A 106 30.52 11.88 10.59
C PHE A 106 29.86 10.83 9.69
N LEU A 107 30.64 10.07 8.92
CA LEU A 107 30.12 8.96 8.12
C LEU A 107 29.50 7.86 9.00
N ARG A 108 30.09 7.57 10.17
CA ARG A 108 29.51 6.65 11.14
C ARG A 108 28.20 7.18 11.71
N TYR A 109 28.13 8.47 12.04
CA TYR A 109 26.89 9.10 12.51
C TYR A 109 25.77 9.05 11.46
N ILE A 110 26.07 9.24 10.17
CA ILE A 110 25.07 9.14 9.09
C ILE A 110 24.65 7.68 8.83
N ARG A 111 25.55 6.70 9.01
CA ARG A 111 25.24 5.29 8.81
C ARG A 111 24.24 4.73 9.81
N LEU A 112 24.27 5.21 11.06
CA LEU A 112 23.35 4.73 12.11
C LEU A 112 21.86 4.91 11.72
N PRO A 113 21.34 6.11 11.41
CA PRO A 113 19.95 6.28 10.99
C PRO A 113 19.68 5.61 9.63
N ARG A 114 20.68 5.51 8.74
CA ARG A 114 20.52 4.79 7.46
C ARG A 114 20.24 3.31 7.65
N GLN A 115 20.87 2.64 8.61
CA GLN A 115 20.59 1.22 8.89
C GLN A 115 19.15 1.03 9.39
N ALA A 116 18.69 1.89 10.29
CA ALA A 116 17.30 1.88 10.75
C ALA A 116 16.31 2.19 9.60
N GLU A 117 16.59 3.19 8.78
CA GLU A 117 15.82 3.51 7.58
C GLU A 117 15.68 2.30 6.64
N MET A 118 16.78 1.60 6.35
CA MET A 118 16.76 0.41 5.49
C MET A 118 15.95 -0.74 6.10
N TRP A 119 16.01 -0.92 7.41
CA TRP A 119 15.19 -1.91 8.12
C TRP A 119 13.69 -1.60 7.97
N HIS A 120 13.27 -0.38 8.30
CA HIS A 120 11.86 0.02 8.20
C HIS A 120 11.35 0.03 6.76
N LEU A 121 12.21 0.38 5.79
CA LEU A 121 11.91 0.26 4.38
C LEU A 121 11.64 -1.21 3.99
N GLY A 122 12.49 -2.14 4.46
CA GLY A 122 12.30 -3.58 4.23
C GLY A 122 10.98 -4.09 4.81
N VAL A 123 10.68 -3.71 6.05
CA VAL A 123 9.41 -4.06 6.73
C VAL A 123 8.20 -3.52 5.95
N GLN A 124 8.25 -2.26 5.52
CA GLN A 124 7.20 -1.64 4.70
C GLN A 124 6.97 -2.42 3.40
N GLN A 125 8.06 -2.77 2.70
CA GLN A 125 7.99 -3.52 1.44
C GLN A 125 7.42 -4.93 1.64
N TYR A 126 7.79 -5.60 2.73
CA TYR A 126 7.25 -6.92 3.06
C TYR A 126 5.73 -6.89 3.25
N PHE A 127 5.21 -5.93 4.03
CA PHE A 127 3.76 -5.76 4.19
C PHE A 127 3.06 -5.35 2.89
N CYS A 128 3.69 -4.51 2.06
CA CYS A 128 3.17 -4.13 0.76
C CYS A 128 3.04 -5.34 -0.18
N ALA A 129 4.08 -6.18 -0.25
CA ALA A 129 4.08 -7.42 -1.02
C ALA A 129 2.98 -8.38 -0.53
N GLY A 130 2.82 -8.55 0.79
CA GLY A 130 1.74 -9.35 1.37
C GLY A 130 0.35 -8.83 0.99
N SER A 131 0.14 -7.51 1.03
CA SER A 131 -1.13 -6.89 0.61
C SER A 131 -1.41 -7.11 -0.88
N MET A 132 -0.39 -7.02 -1.75
CA MET A 132 -0.54 -7.33 -3.16
C MET A 132 -0.88 -8.81 -3.39
N PHE A 133 -0.21 -9.72 -2.69
CA PHE A 133 -0.47 -11.15 -2.80
C PHE A 133 -1.92 -11.49 -2.44
N ILE A 134 -2.40 -11.01 -1.29
CA ILE A 134 -3.78 -11.25 -0.83
C ILE A 134 -4.81 -10.68 -1.80
N ARG A 135 -4.57 -9.49 -2.35
CA ARG A 135 -5.47 -8.87 -3.34
C ARG A 135 -5.56 -9.69 -4.64
N ASN A 136 -4.44 -10.22 -5.12
CA ASN A 136 -4.43 -11.06 -6.33
C ASN A 136 -5.08 -12.43 -6.06
N ALA A 137 -4.70 -13.09 -4.96
CA ALA A 137 -5.24 -14.38 -4.55
C ALA A 137 -6.73 -14.32 -4.18
N GLY A 138 -7.24 -13.14 -3.80
CA GLY A 138 -8.63 -12.92 -3.39
C GLY A 138 -9.67 -13.35 -4.42
N SER A 139 -9.39 -13.13 -5.71
CA SER A 139 -10.28 -13.54 -6.80
C SER A 139 -10.38 -15.06 -6.96
N MET A 140 -9.24 -15.76 -6.89
CA MET A 140 -9.16 -17.22 -7.01
C MET A 140 -9.82 -17.91 -5.81
N THR A 141 -9.57 -17.39 -4.60
CA THR A 141 -10.12 -17.91 -3.36
C THR A 141 -11.64 -17.70 -3.29
N LEU A 142 -12.16 -16.57 -3.77
CA LEU A 142 -13.61 -16.32 -3.86
C LEU A 142 -14.28 -17.32 -4.81
N ALA A 143 -13.68 -17.57 -5.98
CA ALA A 143 -14.20 -18.56 -6.93
C ALA A 143 -14.22 -19.96 -6.32
N ALA A 144 -13.11 -20.41 -5.73
CA ALA A 144 -13.00 -21.72 -5.08
C ALA A 144 -14.04 -21.90 -3.96
N LEU A 145 -14.26 -20.86 -3.14
CA LEU A 145 -15.20 -20.91 -2.03
C LEU A 145 -16.66 -20.96 -2.51
N THR A 146 -16.97 -20.22 -3.59
CA THR A 146 -18.31 -20.22 -4.20
C THR A 146 -18.63 -21.56 -4.86
N PHE A 147 -17.70 -22.13 -5.64
CA PHE A 147 -17.87 -23.47 -6.23
C PHE A 147 -17.94 -24.57 -5.16
N GLY A 148 -17.12 -24.47 -4.11
CA GLY A 148 -17.14 -25.42 -3.00
C GLY A 148 -18.50 -25.44 -2.27
N LEU A 149 -19.04 -24.26 -1.95
CA LEU A 149 -20.37 -24.15 -1.31
C LEU A 149 -21.50 -24.62 -2.23
N TYR A 150 -21.43 -24.29 -3.53
CA TYR A 150 -22.42 -24.75 -4.51
C TYR A 150 -22.41 -26.27 -4.66
N SER A 151 -21.22 -26.89 -4.68
CA SER A 151 -21.04 -28.34 -4.72
C SER A 151 -21.62 -29.04 -3.48
N LEU A 152 -21.44 -28.45 -2.29
CA LEU A 152 -21.95 -29.02 -1.03
C LEU A 152 -23.48 -28.96 -0.93
N GLN A 153 -24.11 -28.01 -1.62
CA GLN A 153 -25.57 -27.87 -1.67
C GLN A 153 -26.25 -28.81 -2.68
N GLY A 154 -25.47 -29.66 -3.38
CA GLY A 154 -26.00 -30.61 -4.36
C GLY A 154 -26.55 -29.96 -5.63
N GLY A 155 -26.14 -28.72 -5.93
CA GLY A 155 -26.55 -28.02 -7.15
C GLY A 155 -25.98 -28.71 -8.40
N PRO A 156 -26.78 -28.89 -9.47
CA PRO A 156 -26.25 -29.41 -10.72
C PRO A 156 -25.24 -28.41 -11.27
N MET A 157 -23.96 -28.82 -11.36
CA MET A 157 -22.95 -28.03 -12.06
C MET A 157 -23.22 -28.18 -13.56
N ARG A 158 -24.04 -27.29 -14.12
CA ARG A 158 -24.17 -27.19 -15.58
C ARG A 158 -22.87 -26.60 -16.12
N ALA A 159 -22.05 -27.46 -16.70
CA ALA A 159 -20.98 -27.08 -17.60
C ALA A 159 -21.61 -26.83 -18.98
N GLU A 160 -21.87 -25.57 -19.29
CA GLU A 160 -21.97 -25.10 -20.68
C GLU A 160 -20.78 -24.18 -20.95
#